data_AF-A0A8H8CJB3-F1
#
_entry.id   AF-A0A8H8CJB3-F1
#
_cell.length_a   1.000
_cell.length_b   1.000
_cell.length_c   1.000
_cell.angle_alpha   90.00
_cell.angle_beta   90.00
_cell.angle_gamma   90.00
#
_symmetry.space_group_name_H-M   'P 1'
#
loop_
_entity.id
_entity.type
_entity.pdbx_description
1 polymer ?
#
loop_
_entity_poly.entity_id
_entity_poly.type
_entity_poly.pdbx_seq_one_letter_code
_entity_poly.pdbx_strand_id
1 'polypeptide(L)'
;MIIDDKVIMYPPPPPYQSPSSPSPSSPYFQSSSRRHPTLTSLPSHILLQIIHHTFPPLTSPTHLPVLPPSSSLSQHQLDQYLYEDSKPSLQRKTLFWMSTSLRLVSRRLYTACMHVLRSTYLPSYNMLIRPPYTSDPFPLTLPTSSNTTSGSGSTPAQPQEQVPTSPVSQFGPPAYSRSTTSLVSQQQVEDTSPLMTIHRETLVLDRFIALKVRQDVFADDSELHIEREDAFRDLFDVEQPRARLEDLVRIEGVRQGVVCMPEVGQSGGRRQERRMYGANMGTGSHSSNSSLASLSSVKTAYMVPQSNSQSQSQTQPSSSTRIHNPPPKPKPKRLFFGLIKGSSPSSPSSPSPSTPPPSAVKETQVEIQPIPFSALSVSFSPRRIGLVLNRSRTIAEVPRLGVGRGKEPLEVLAKGLVRELRSFLEGSR
;
A
#
# COMPACT_ATOMS: atom_id res chain seq x y z
N MET A 1 21.47 2.47 40.23
CA MET A 1 21.53 0.99 40.32
C MET A 1 21.68 0.49 38.89
N ILE A 2 22.90 0.09 38.51
CA ILE A 2 23.26 -0.35 37.16
C ILE A 2 23.04 -1.86 37.14
N ILE A 3 22.16 -2.34 36.27
CA ILE A 3 21.90 -3.78 36.10
C ILE A 3 22.85 -4.28 35.01
N ASP A 4 23.77 -5.14 35.41
CA ASP A 4 24.78 -5.75 34.56
C ASP A 4 24.13 -6.88 33.73
N ASP A 5 23.96 -6.68 32.43
CA ASP A 5 23.33 -7.63 31.48
C ASP A 5 24.21 -8.86 31.14
N LYS A 6 25.22 -9.17 31.97
CA LYS A 6 26.26 -10.17 31.64
C LYS A 6 26.04 -11.59 32.18
N VAL A 7 24.91 -11.90 32.81
CA VAL A 7 24.66 -13.25 33.36
C VAL A 7 23.28 -13.77 32.97
N ILE A 8 23.00 -13.82 31.66
CA ILE A 8 21.98 -14.73 31.14
C ILE A 8 22.72 -15.94 30.59
N MET A 9 23.01 -16.90 31.47
CA MET A 9 23.45 -18.23 31.08
C MET A 9 22.31 -18.89 30.30
N TYR A 10 22.42 -18.92 28.97
CA TYR A 10 21.57 -19.78 28.16
C TYR A 10 21.96 -21.24 28.43
N PRO A 11 20.99 -22.14 28.70
CA PRO A 11 21.29 -23.55 28.86
C PRO A 11 21.91 -24.10 27.56
N PRO A 12 22.84 -25.07 27.65
CA PRO A 12 23.47 -25.64 26.48
C PRO A 12 22.41 -26.23 25.54
N PRO A 13 22.60 -26.12 24.22
CA PRO A 13 21.67 -26.68 23.25
C PRO A 13 21.55 -28.20 23.47
N PRO A 14 20.34 -28.76 23.34
CA PRO A 14 20.12 -30.19 23.52
C PRO A 14 20.96 -31.00 22.52
N PRO A 15 21.43 -32.20 22.92
CA PRO A 15 22.29 -33.03 22.09
C PRO A 15 21.58 -33.41 20.78
N TYR A 16 22.24 -33.13 19.66
CA TYR A 16 21.77 -33.54 18.34
C TYR A 16 21.70 -35.06 18.27
N GLN A 17 20.50 -35.59 18.03
CA GLN A 17 20.31 -37.01 17.78
C GLN A 17 21.04 -37.38 16.48
N SER A 18 21.96 -38.33 16.59
CA SER A 18 22.73 -38.87 15.47
C SER A 18 21.82 -39.57 14.47
N PRO A 19 22.10 -39.49 13.15
CA PRO A 19 21.33 -40.16 12.13
C PRO A 19 21.50 -41.68 12.29
N SER A 20 20.48 -42.33 12.85
CA SER A 20 20.39 -43.79 12.92
C SER A 20 20.02 -44.36 11.55
N SER A 21 20.64 -45.50 11.24
CA SER A 21 20.63 -46.19 9.96
C SER A 21 19.24 -46.42 9.33
N PRO A 22 19.17 -46.47 7.98
CA PRO A 22 17.94 -46.74 7.26
C PRO A 22 17.44 -48.16 7.56
N SER A 23 16.29 -48.25 8.24
CA SER A 23 15.57 -49.52 8.41
C SER A 23 14.75 -49.83 7.15
N PRO A 24 14.68 -51.11 6.73
CA PRO A 24 13.95 -51.51 5.53
C PRO A 24 12.44 -51.42 5.75
N SER A 25 11.82 -50.50 5.00
CA SER A 25 10.47 -50.57 4.40
C SER A 25 9.43 -51.43 5.12
N SER A 26 8.72 -50.84 6.09
CA SER A 26 7.33 -51.21 6.37
C SER A 26 6.39 -50.48 5.41
N PRO A 27 5.35 -51.12 4.86
CA PRO A 27 4.33 -50.47 4.04
C PRO A 27 3.45 -49.62 4.97
N TYR A 28 3.92 -48.42 5.29
CA TYR A 28 3.13 -47.44 6.03
C TYR A 28 1.94 -47.05 5.16
N PHE A 29 0.76 -47.52 5.54
CA PHE A 29 -0.49 -46.85 5.22
C PHE A 29 -0.28 -45.37 5.53
N GLN A 30 -0.28 -44.55 4.48
CA GLN A 30 -0.31 -43.10 4.61
C GLN A 30 -1.64 -42.77 5.29
N SER A 31 -1.66 -42.82 6.62
CA SER A 31 -2.70 -42.20 7.40
C SER A 31 -2.58 -40.73 7.09
N SER A 32 -3.37 -40.30 6.11
CA SER A 32 -3.59 -38.91 5.79
C SER A 32 -4.13 -38.29 7.06
N SER A 33 -3.21 -37.77 7.88
CA SER A 33 -3.51 -37.13 9.15
C SER A 33 -4.48 -36.02 8.82
N ARG A 34 -5.76 -36.25 9.14
CA ARG A 34 -6.83 -35.31 8.86
C ARG A 34 -6.48 -34.06 9.63
N ARG A 35 -5.96 -33.05 8.93
CA ARG A 35 -5.69 -31.75 9.54
C ARG A 35 -7.01 -31.25 10.07
N HIS A 36 -7.08 -31.03 11.37
CA HIS A 36 -8.26 -30.45 11.98
C HIS A 36 -8.54 -29.09 11.30
N PRO A 37 -9.80 -28.80 10.94
CA PRO A 37 -10.15 -27.53 10.33
C PRO A 37 -9.81 -26.41 11.31
N THR A 38 -8.82 -25.58 10.96
CA THR A 38 -8.45 -24.39 11.71
C THR A 38 -9.28 -23.21 11.21
N LEU A 39 -9.35 -22.12 11.99
CA LEU A 39 -9.98 -20.87 11.55
C LEU A 39 -9.41 -20.39 10.20
N THR A 40 -8.11 -20.62 9.96
CA THR A 40 -7.43 -20.28 8.70
C THR A 40 -7.84 -21.13 7.51
N SER A 41 -8.43 -22.31 7.73
CA SER A 41 -8.95 -23.17 6.65
C SER A 41 -10.27 -22.66 6.07
N LEU A 42 -10.97 -21.78 6.77
CA LEU A 42 -12.26 -21.24 6.34
C LEU A 42 -12.12 -20.37 5.07
N PRO A 43 -13.13 -20.34 4.19
CA PRO A 43 -13.21 -19.42 3.07
C PRO A 43 -13.18 -17.95 3.52
N SER A 44 -12.64 -17.07 2.68
CA SER A 44 -12.49 -15.63 2.97
C SER A 44 -13.80 -14.93 3.32
N HIS A 45 -14.90 -15.26 2.64
CA HIS A 45 -16.22 -14.67 2.92
C HIS A 45 -16.75 -15.05 4.31
N ILE A 46 -16.47 -16.27 4.79
CA ILE A 46 -16.83 -16.70 6.15
C ILE A 46 -15.99 -15.96 7.19
N LEU A 47 -14.68 -15.79 6.95
CA LEU A 47 -13.82 -15.00 7.83
C LEU A 47 -14.29 -13.55 7.94
N LEU A 48 -14.67 -12.94 6.81
CA LEU A 48 -15.26 -11.60 6.79
C LEU A 48 -16.55 -11.53 7.60
N GLN A 49 -17.45 -12.52 7.45
CA GLN A 49 -18.69 -12.58 8.22
C GLN A 49 -18.42 -12.71 9.74
N ILE A 50 -17.48 -13.57 10.15
CA ILE A 50 -17.07 -13.70 11.56
C ILE A 50 -16.57 -12.34 12.09
N ILE A 51 -15.70 -11.67 11.35
CA ILE A 51 -15.19 -10.34 11.74
C ILE A 51 -16.35 -9.33 11.83
N HIS A 52 -17.27 -9.30 10.87
CA HIS A 52 -18.43 -8.41 10.92
C HIS A 52 -19.34 -8.64 12.14
N HIS A 53 -19.47 -9.89 12.61
CA HIS A 53 -20.21 -10.22 13.83
C HIS A 53 -19.48 -9.86 15.13
N THR A 54 -18.19 -9.52 15.09
CA THR A 54 -17.47 -9.00 16.27
C THR A 54 -17.81 -7.53 16.57
N PHE A 55 -18.43 -6.81 15.64
CA PHE A 55 -18.87 -5.45 15.88
C PHE A 55 -20.13 -5.44 16.74
N PRO A 56 -20.23 -4.51 17.71
CA PRO A 56 -21.46 -4.34 18.48
C PRO A 56 -22.61 -4.06 17.49
N PRO A 57 -23.74 -4.77 17.60
CA PRO A 57 -24.85 -4.57 16.69
C PRO A 57 -25.33 -3.12 16.81
N LEU A 58 -25.38 -2.41 15.68
CA LEU A 58 -25.90 -1.05 15.60
C LEU A 58 -27.42 -0.97 15.90
N THR A 59 -28.04 -2.08 16.29
CA THR A 59 -29.47 -2.21 16.50
C THR A 59 -29.95 -1.29 17.61
N SER A 60 -30.66 -0.27 17.14
CA SER A 60 -31.81 0.44 17.69
C SER A 60 -31.70 1.09 19.07
N PRO A 61 -31.92 2.41 19.19
CA PRO A 61 -31.95 3.16 20.45
C PRO A 61 -33.19 2.87 21.34
N THR A 62 -33.86 1.73 21.17
CA THR A 62 -35.28 1.56 21.57
C THR A 62 -35.48 0.92 22.94
N HIS A 63 -34.45 0.78 23.76
CA HIS A 63 -34.67 0.42 25.16
C HIS A 63 -33.77 1.28 26.04
N LEU A 64 -34.06 2.59 26.05
CA LEU A 64 -33.91 3.30 27.33
C LEU A 64 -34.75 2.50 28.32
N PRO A 65 -34.15 1.90 29.36
CA PRO A 65 -34.96 1.33 30.42
C PRO A 65 -35.85 2.47 30.91
N VAL A 66 -37.16 2.31 30.76
CA VAL A 66 -38.14 3.17 31.43
C VAL A 66 -37.79 3.05 32.91
N LEU A 67 -37.07 4.05 33.42
CA LEU A 67 -36.62 4.08 34.80
C LEU A 67 -37.88 3.99 35.67
N PRO A 68 -38.00 2.96 36.53
CA PRO A 68 -39.07 2.96 37.52
C PRO A 68 -38.87 4.21 38.39
N PRO A 69 -39.89 5.07 38.55
CA PRO A 69 -39.78 6.19 39.46
C PRO A 69 -39.58 5.65 40.88
N SER A 70 -38.60 6.17 41.62
CA SER A 70 -38.45 6.14 43.09
C SER A 70 -37.58 5.09 43.81
N SER A 71 -36.73 4.30 43.15
CA SER A 71 -35.75 3.48 43.89
C SER A 71 -34.37 4.13 43.93
N SER A 72 -33.84 4.36 45.14
CA SER A 72 -32.49 4.88 45.38
C SER A 72 -31.43 4.03 44.69
N LEU A 73 -31.06 4.40 43.46
CA LEU A 73 -29.97 3.78 42.72
C LEU A 73 -28.68 3.99 43.51
N SER A 74 -27.94 2.92 43.77
CA SER A 74 -26.64 3.01 44.42
C SER A 74 -25.66 3.74 43.50
N GLN A 75 -24.81 4.60 44.08
CA GLN A 75 -23.84 5.40 43.34
C GLN A 75 -22.93 4.57 42.43
N HIS A 76 -22.63 3.33 42.83
CA HIS A 76 -21.88 2.36 42.03
C HIS A 76 -22.57 1.97 40.71
N GLN A 77 -23.90 1.97 40.67
CA GLN A 77 -24.67 1.64 39.47
C GLN A 77 -24.75 2.84 38.50
N LEU A 78 -24.67 4.07 39.03
CA LEU A 78 -24.48 5.29 38.25
C LEU A 78 -23.07 5.39 37.65
N ASP A 79 -22.03 5.05 38.42
CA ASP A 79 -20.65 5.02 37.91
C ASP A 79 -20.50 3.96 36.81
N GLN A 80 -21.13 2.80 36.96
CA GLN A 80 -21.13 1.77 35.91
C GLN A 80 -21.84 2.24 34.63
N TYR A 81 -22.90 3.06 34.76
CA TYR A 81 -23.60 3.66 33.62
C TYR A 81 -22.83 4.82 32.98
N LEU A 82 -22.03 5.55 33.76
CA LEU A 82 -21.16 6.62 33.27
C LEU A 82 -19.89 6.06 32.58
N TYR A 83 -19.47 4.85 32.94
CA TYR A 83 -18.35 4.13 32.32
C TYR A 83 -18.76 3.20 31.17
N GLU A 84 -20.04 3.11 30.81
CA GLU A 84 -20.47 2.41 29.59
C GLU A 84 -19.88 3.15 28.38
N ASP A 85 -18.79 2.59 27.84
CA ASP A 85 -18.24 2.99 26.56
C ASP A 85 -19.38 3.11 25.56
N SER A 86 -19.57 4.32 25.02
CA SER A 86 -20.56 4.53 23.98
C SER A 86 -20.38 3.50 22.85
N LYS A 87 -21.46 3.05 22.19
CA LYS A 87 -21.35 2.09 21.07
C LYS A 87 -20.26 2.48 20.04
N PRO A 88 -20.08 3.78 19.69
CA PRO A 88 -18.95 4.23 18.87
C PRO A 88 -17.56 3.96 19.47
N SER A 89 -17.38 4.11 20.79
CA SER A 89 -16.14 3.78 21.50
C SER A 89 -15.81 2.29 21.39
N LEU A 90 -16.78 1.41 21.67
CA LEU A 90 -16.60 -0.04 21.52
C LEU A 90 -16.23 -0.43 20.08
N GLN A 91 -16.86 0.20 19.09
CA GLN A 91 -16.52 0.00 17.69
C GLN A 91 -15.07 0.43 17.39
N ARG A 92 -14.63 1.60 17.86
CA ARG A 92 -13.24 2.07 17.67
C ARG A 92 -12.22 1.17 18.37
N LYS A 93 -12.51 0.70 19.59
CA LYS A 93 -11.68 -0.29 20.30
C LYS A 93 -11.57 -1.62 19.52
N THR A 94 -12.66 -2.08 18.92
CA THR A 94 -12.67 -3.26 18.05
C THR A 94 -11.79 -3.06 16.81
N LEU A 95 -11.92 -1.92 16.12
CA LEU A 95 -11.08 -1.57 14.97
C LEU A 95 -9.59 -1.47 15.35
N PHE A 96 -9.27 -0.92 16.52
CA PHE A 96 -7.91 -0.87 17.05
C PHE A 96 -7.34 -2.25 17.34
N TRP A 97 -8.11 -3.12 17.97
CA TRP A 97 -7.70 -4.50 18.20
C TRP A 97 -7.47 -5.26 16.88
N MET A 98 -8.32 -5.05 15.86
CA MET A 98 -8.10 -5.61 14.53
C MET A 98 -6.80 -5.12 13.90
N SER A 99 -6.52 -3.82 14.01
CA SER A 99 -5.34 -3.16 13.44
C SER A 99 -4.04 -3.56 14.15
N THR A 100 -4.07 -3.87 15.46
CA THR A 100 -2.85 -4.13 16.23
C THR A 100 -2.58 -5.62 16.49
N SER A 101 -3.63 -6.41 16.68
CA SER A 101 -3.53 -7.76 17.22
C SER A 101 -4.02 -8.81 16.22
N LEU A 102 -5.30 -8.75 15.81
CA LEU A 102 -5.92 -9.83 15.05
C LEU A 102 -5.24 -10.09 13.70
N ARG A 103 -4.79 -9.02 13.02
CA ARG A 103 -4.10 -9.13 11.74
C ARG A 103 -2.77 -9.91 11.80
N LEU A 104 -2.19 -10.13 12.98
CA LEU A 104 -0.91 -10.84 13.15
C LEU A 104 -1.08 -12.37 13.26
N VAL A 105 -2.31 -12.86 13.45
CA VAL A 105 -2.58 -14.29 13.70
C VAL A 105 -2.38 -15.15 12.45
N SER A 106 -2.86 -14.68 11.30
CA SER A 106 -2.68 -15.40 10.03
C SER A 106 -2.81 -14.47 8.83
N ARG A 107 -2.25 -14.89 7.69
CA ARG A 107 -2.33 -14.13 6.44
C ARG A 107 -3.77 -13.92 5.95
N ARG A 108 -4.63 -14.95 6.02
CA ARG A 108 -6.03 -14.83 5.58
C ARG A 108 -6.81 -13.86 6.46
N LEU A 109 -6.55 -13.90 7.78
CA LEU A 109 -7.18 -12.99 8.73
C LEU A 109 -6.65 -11.56 8.56
N TYR A 110 -5.35 -11.38 8.27
CA TYR A 110 -4.81 -10.08 7.85
C TYR A 110 -5.60 -9.52 6.66
N THR A 111 -5.84 -10.31 5.60
CA THR A 111 -6.60 -9.85 4.43
C THR A 111 -8.01 -9.42 4.82
N ALA A 112 -8.71 -10.23 5.62
CA ALA A 112 -10.08 -9.95 6.02
C ALA A 112 -10.17 -8.72 6.96
N CYS A 113 -9.25 -8.59 7.92
CA CYS A 113 -9.14 -7.41 8.79
C CYS A 113 -8.85 -6.14 7.99
N MET A 114 -7.86 -6.19 7.08
CA MET A 114 -7.51 -5.04 6.24
C MET A 114 -8.65 -4.66 5.29
N HIS A 115 -9.44 -5.62 4.80
CA HIS A 115 -10.62 -5.33 4.01
C HIS A 115 -11.63 -4.49 4.80
N VAL A 116 -12.00 -4.94 6.00
CA VAL A 116 -12.93 -4.21 6.87
C VAL A 116 -12.37 -2.83 7.21
N LEU A 117 -11.12 -2.75 7.71
CA LEU A 117 -10.47 -1.50 8.07
C LEU A 117 -10.42 -0.51 6.89
N ARG A 118 -10.01 -0.96 5.70
CA ARG A 118 -9.98 -0.10 4.52
C ARG A 118 -11.38 0.36 4.15
N SER A 119 -12.39 -0.52 4.12
CA SER A 119 -13.76 -0.13 3.80
C SER A 119 -14.34 0.89 4.78
N THR A 120 -14.03 0.78 6.07
CA THR A 120 -14.48 1.71 7.12
C THR A 120 -13.83 3.09 6.99
N TYR A 121 -12.53 3.16 6.70
CA TYR A 121 -11.78 4.40 6.69
C TYR A 121 -11.60 5.04 5.31
N LEU A 122 -11.96 4.34 4.22
CA LEU A 122 -11.84 4.86 2.85
C LEU A 122 -12.58 6.19 2.62
N PRO A 123 -13.83 6.40 3.11
CA PRO A 123 -14.50 7.68 2.94
C PRO A 123 -13.73 8.85 3.58
N SER A 124 -13.25 8.69 4.82
CA SER A 124 -12.46 9.70 5.52
C SER A 124 -11.10 9.94 4.84
N TYR A 125 -10.47 8.88 4.33
CA TYR A 125 -9.24 9.01 3.54
C TYR A 125 -9.48 9.87 2.28
N ASN A 126 -10.53 9.56 1.51
CA ASN A 126 -10.86 10.26 0.26
C ASN A 126 -11.11 11.77 0.47
N MET A 127 -11.64 12.18 1.62
CA MET A 127 -11.82 13.60 1.96
C MET A 127 -10.50 14.35 2.17
N LEU A 128 -9.42 13.65 2.51
CA LEU A 128 -8.11 14.23 2.80
C LEU A 128 -7.14 14.11 1.63
N ILE A 129 -7.43 13.24 0.65
CA ILE A 129 -6.66 13.14 -0.59
C ILE A 129 -6.65 14.50 -1.28
N ARG A 130 -5.47 14.95 -1.67
CA ARG A 130 -5.30 16.20 -2.42
C ARG A 130 -5.29 15.87 -3.91
N PRO A 131 -6.26 16.32 -4.72
CA PRO A 131 -6.11 16.31 -6.16
C PRO A 131 -4.84 17.09 -6.57
N PRO A 132 -4.05 16.64 -7.56
CA PRO A 132 -4.26 15.53 -8.49
C PRO A 132 -3.62 14.19 -8.05
N TYR A 133 -3.31 14.01 -6.77
CA TYR A 133 -2.42 12.93 -6.31
C TYR A 133 -3.08 11.57 -6.08
N THR A 134 -4.33 11.37 -6.46
CA THR A 134 -5.01 10.07 -6.31
C THR A 134 -4.70 9.14 -7.49
N SER A 135 -4.44 7.88 -7.19
CA SER A 135 -4.32 6.77 -8.14
C SER A 135 -5.50 5.82 -8.11
N ASP A 136 -6.50 6.08 -7.26
CA ASP A 136 -7.47 5.11 -6.78
C ASP A 136 -6.78 3.94 -6.03
N PRO A 137 -6.96 3.81 -4.69
CA PRO A 137 -6.35 2.70 -3.94
C PRO A 137 -6.94 1.32 -4.33
N PHE A 138 -8.06 1.30 -5.05
CA PHE A 138 -8.74 0.09 -5.52
C PHE A 138 -9.21 0.25 -6.96
N PRO A 139 -8.30 0.22 -7.96
CA PRO A 139 -8.72 0.34 -9.34
C PRO A 139 -9.62 -0.83 -9.69
N LEU A 140 -10.93 -0.56 -9.76
CA LEU A 140 -11.94 -1.52 -10.17
C LEU A 140 -11.78 -1.91 -11.64
N THR A 141 -10.97 -1.14 -12.38
CA THR A 141 -10.61 -1.39 -13.76
C THR A 141 -9.23 -2.05 -13.82
N LEU A 142 -9.19 -3.38 -13.77
CA LEU A 142 -8.08 -4.10 -14.39
C LEU A 142 -8.01 -3.62 -15.85
N PRO A 143 -6.85 -3.15 -16.35
CA PRO A 143 -6.71 -2.82 -17.76
C PRO A 143 -6.91 -4.13 -18.53
N THR A 144 -8.13 -4.35 -18.99
CA THR A 144 -8.44 -5.43 -19.92
C THR A 144 -7.67 -5.04 -21.16
N SER A 145 -6.55 -5.72 -21.41
CA SER A 145 -5.73 -5.52 -22.60
C SER A 145 -6.61 -5.84 -23.80
N SER A 146 -7.32 -4.84 -24.30
CA SER A 146 -8.05 -4.92 -25.56
C SER A 146 -7.00 -4.99 -26.66
N ASN A 147 -6.49 -6.19 -26.90
CA ASN A 147 -5.87 -6.54 -28.17
C ASN A 147 -6.99 -6.48 -29.22
N THR A 148 -7.25 -5.28 -29.71
CA THR A 148 -8.14 -5.04 -30.86
C THR A 148 -7.36 -5.47 -32.10
N THR A 149 -7.37 -6.76 -32.38
CA THR A 149 -6.92 -7.34 -33.65
C THR A 149 -8.16 -7.88 -34.35
N SER A 150 -8.47 -7.26 -35.50
CA SER A 150 -9.45 -7.72 -36.52
C SER A 150 -10.93 -7.55 -36.12
N GLY A 151 -11.83 -7.06 -36.97
CA GLY A 151 -11.73 -6.71 -38.38
C GLY A 151 -13.04 -6.06 -38.80
N SER A 152 -12.91 -5.13 -39.74
CA SER A 152 -13.99 -4.59 -40.56
C SER A 152 -14.79 -5.72 -41.20
N GLY A 153 -16.02 -5.92 -40.74
CA GLY A 153 -17.03 -6.77 -41.37
C GLY A 153 -18.36 -6.02 -41.37
N SER A 154 -18.57 -5.24 -42.42
CA SER A 154 -19.81 -4.55 -42.74
C SER A 154 -20.89 -5.51 -43.24
N THR A 155 -22.06 -5.57 -42.59
CA THR A 155 -23.32 -5.96 -43.26
C THR A 155 -24.55 -5.42 -42.52
N PRO A 156 -25.64 -5.09 -43.23
CA PRO A 156 -26.62 -4.10 -42.78
C PRO A 156 -27.99 -4.68 -42.34
N ALA A 157 -28.69 -3.84 -41.56
CA ALA A 157 -30.13 -3.56 -41.55
C ALA A 157 -31.15 -4.72 -41.73
N GLN A 158 -31.95 -4.94 -40.68
CA GLN A 158 -33.38 -5.22 -40.83
C GLN A 158 -34.21 -4.50 -39.75
N PRO A 159 -35.41 -3.99 -40.09
CA PRO A 159 -36.33 -3.33 -39.17
C PRO A 159 -37.56 -4.19 -38.84
N GLN A 160 -37.87 -4.40 -37.57
CA GLN A 160 -39.18 -4.85 -37.05
C GLN A 160 -39.25 -4.52 -35.56
N GLU A 161 -40.36 -4.24 -34.89
CA GLU A 161 -41.71 -3.77 -35.22
C GLU A 161 -42.32 -3.45 -33.83
N GLN A 162 -43.06 -2.36 -33.72
CA GLN A 162 -43.63 -1.88 -32.46
C GLN A 162 -44.87 -2.68 -32.04
N VAL A 163 -45.01 -2.99 -30.75
CA VAL A 163 -46.31 -3.30 -30.12
C VAL A 163 -46.43 -2.59 -28.77
N PRO A 164 -47.53 -1.87 -28.48
CA PRO A 164 -47.80 -1.25 -27.20
C PRO A 164 -48.83 -2.05 -26.38
N THR A 165 -48.63 -2.24 -25.08
CA THR A 165 -49.74 -2.48 -24.13
C THR A 165 -49.46 -1.97 -22.72
N SER A 166 -50.48 -1.28 -22.23
CA SER A 166 -50.76 -0.51 -21.00
C SER A 166 -50.62 -1.23 -19.64
N PRO A 167 -50.82 -0.53 -18.50
CA PRO A 167 -50.33 -0.91 -17.17
C PRO A 167 -51.39 -1.65 -16.34
N VAL A 168 -50.93 -2.54 -15.45
CA VAL A 168 -51.74 -3.13 -14.38
C VAL A 168 -51.06 -2.90 -13.04
N SER A 169 -51.80 -2.25 -12.14
CA SER A 169 -51.47 -2.04 -10.74
C SER A 169 -51.69 -3.33 -9.94
N GLN A 170 -50.70 -3.76 -9.16
CA GLN A 170 -50.90 -4.68 -8.04
C GLN A 170 -50.03 -4.27 -6.85
N PHE A 171 -50.71 -3.91 -5.76
CA PHE A 171 -50.17 -3.76 -4.42
C PHE A 171 -49.87 -5.16 -3.84
N GLY A 172 -48.61 -5.38 -3.46
CA GLY A 172 -48.14 -6.54 -2.70
C GLY A 172 -46.87 -6.18 -1.91
N PRO A 173 -46.63 -6.76 -0.73
CA PRO A 173 -45.52 -6.37 0.16
C PRO A 173 -44.15 -6.78 -0.40
N PRO A 174 -43.05 -6.08 -0.05
CA PRO A 174 -41.75 -6.33 -0.64
C PRO A 174 -41.15 -7.61 -0.06
N ALA A 175 -41.34 -8.72 -0.76
CA ALA A 175 -40.50 -9.90 -0.61
C ALA A 175 -39.12 -9.57 -1.17
N TYR A 176 -38.08 -9.80 -0.37
CA TYR A 176 -36.67 -9.60 -0.70
C TYR A 176 -36.33 -10.41 -1.95
N SER A 177 -36.35 -9.75 -3.11
CA SER A 177 -35.89 -10.30 -4.38
C SER A 177 -34.39 -10.50 -4.28
N ARG A 178 -34.00 -11.76 -4.07
CA ARG A 178 -32.63 -12.26 -4.17
C ARG A 178 -32.19 -12.04 -5.61
N SER A 179 -31.37 -11.01 -5.85
CA SER A 179 -30.72 -10.81 -7.13
C SER A 179 -29.91 -12.07 -7.46
N THR A 180 -30.41 -12.87 -8.39
CA THR A 180 -29.68 -13.94 -9.05
C THR A 180 -28.63 -13.30 -9.94
N THR A 181 -27.49 -12.97 -9.34
CA THR A 181 -26.26 -12.75 -10.07
C THR A 181 -25.91 -14.06 -10.77
N SER A 182 -25.87 -14.00 -12.09
CA SER A 182 -25.40 -15.05 -12.97
C SER A 182 -24.07 -15.62 -12.46
N LEU A 183 -24.11 -16.91 -12.08
CA LEU A 183 -22.97 -17.75 -11.76
C LEU A 183 -22.10 -17.92 -13.02
N VAL A 184 -21.25 -16.94 -13.28
CA VAL A 184 -20.02 -17.17 -14.03
C VAL A 184 -19.09 -17.90 -13.06
N SER A 185 -18.74 -19.14 -13.41
CA SER A 185 -17.78 -19.97 -12.71
C SER A 185 -16.48 -19.20 -12.48
N GLN A 186 -16.34 -18.58 -11.30
CA GLN A 186 -15.08 -18.11 -10.76
C GLN A 186 -14.24 -19.35 -10.46
N GLN A 187 -13.57 -19.82 -11.50
CA GLN A 187 -12.54 -20.83 -11.40
C GLN A 187 -11.47 -20.32 -10.43
N GLN A 188 -11.16 -21.12 -9.41
CA GLN A 188 -10.15 -20.89 -8.38
C GLN A 188 -8.83 -20.44 -9.01
N VAL A 189 -8.61 -19.13 -9.10
CA VAL A 189 -7.28 -18.56 -9.24
C VAL A 189 -6.68 -18.58 -7.83
N GLU A 190 -6.04 -19.70 -7.51
CA GLU A 190 -5.33 -19.95 -6.26
C GLU A 190 -4.35 -18.79 -5.94
N ASP A 191 -4.60 -18.13 -4.79
CA ASP A 191 -3.63 -17.55 -3.86
C ASP A 191 -2.43 -16.75 -4.41
N THR A 192 -2.56 -16.06 -5.56
CA THR A 192 -1.63 -14.98 -5.90
C THR A 192 -1.94 -13.77 -5.02
N SER A 193 -1.49 -13.83 -3.76
CA SER A 193 -1.22 -12.69 -2.87
C SER A 193 -2.04 -11.42 -3.17
N PRO A 194 -3.37 -11.40 -2.94
CA PRO A 194 -4.26 -10.25 -3.25
C PRO A 194 -3.96 -8.97 -2.47
N LEU A 195 -2.85 -8.95 -1.73
CA LEU A 195 -2.40 -7.85 -0.89
C LEU A 195 -1.19 -7.10 -1.44
N MET A 196 -0.51 -7.65 -2.45
CA MET A 196 0.46 -6.88 -3.23
C MET A 196 -0.33 -6.15 -4.30
N THR A 197 -1.18 -5.21 -3.88
CA THR A 197 -1.73 -4.26 -4.84
C THR A 197 -0.54 -3.62 -5.53
N ILE A 198 -0.53 -3.69 -6.85
CA ILE A 198 0.53 -3.09 -7.66
C ILE A 198 0.65 -1.59 -7.37
N HIS A 199 -0.45 -0.99 -6.92
CA HIS A 199 -0.60 0.42 -6.57
C HIS A 199 -0.02 0.72 -5.19
N ARG A 200 0.85 1.72 -5.15
CA ARG A 200 1.56 2.07 -3.90
C ARG A 200 0.73 2.95 -2.98
N GLU A 201 -0.35 3.56 -3.47
CA GLU A 201 -1.29 4.33 -2.65
C GLU A 201 -1.99 3.48 -1.58
N THR A 202 -2.17 2.18 -1.82
CA THR A 202 -2.73 1.27 -0.80
C THR A 202 -1.90 1.27 0.48
N LEU A 203 -0.56 1.40 0.40
CA LEU A 203 0.30 1.49 1.58
C LEU A 203 0.11 2.81 2.34
N VAL A 204 -0.21 3.89 1.62
CA VAL A 204 -0.52 5.20 2.21
C VAL A 204 -1.85 5.12 2.97
N LEU A 205 -2.87 4.48 2.38
CA LEU A 205 -4.14 4.19 3.06
C LEU A 205 -3.92 3.32 4.31
N ASP A 206 -3.10 2.28 4.24
CA ASP A 206 -2.83 1.42 5.40
C ASP A 206 -2.14 2.18 6.54
N ARG A 207 -1.24 3.12 6.23
CA ARG A 207 -0.62 4.02 7.21
C ARG A 207 -1.62 5.03 7.77
N PHE A 208 -2.49 5.58 6.93
CA PHE A 208 -3.61 6.43 7.37
C PHE A 208 -4.47 5.72 8.39
N ILE A 209 -4.91 4.49 8.09
CA ILE A 209 -5.71 3.65 8.98
C ILE A 209 -5.00 3.44 10.32
N ALA A 210 -3.72 3.07 10.30
CA ALA A 210 -2.97 2.83 11.52
C ALA A 210 -2.89 4.08 12.42
N LEU A 211 -2.70 5.27 11.83
CA LEU A 211 -2.70 6.54 12.56
C LEU A 211 -4.10 6.92 13.05
N LYS A 212 -5.10 6.84 12.17
CA LYS A 212 -6.46 7.28 12.47
C LYS A 212 -7.11 6.42 13.54
N VAL A 213 -7.01 5.09 13.44
CA VAL A 213 -7.53 4.16 14.45
C VAL A 213 -6.92 4.42 15.83
N ARG A 214 -5.62 4.78 15.88
CA ARG A 214 -4.95 5.12 17.14
C ARG A 214 -5.46 6.44 17.71
N GLN A 215 -5.61 7.46 16.88
CA GLN A 215 -6.15 8.76 17.30
C GLN A 215 -7.59 8.64 17.79
N ASP A 216 -8.40 7.86 17.09
CA ASP A 216 -9.79 7.55 17.41
C ASP A 216 -9.94 6.92 18.80
N VAL A 217 -9.05 5.99 19.17
CA VAL A 217 -9.03 5.41 20.54
C VAL A 217 -8.51 6.40 21.58
N PHE A 218 -7.49 7.19 21.25
CA PHE A 218 -6.95 8.19 22.18
C PHE A 218 -7.93 9.33 22.47
N ALA A 219 -8.78 9.69 21.51
CA ALA A 219 -9.85 10.65 21.72
C ALA A 219 -10.91 10.14 22.71
N ASP A 220 -11.12 8.82 22.78
CA ASP A 220 -12.05 8.20 23.72
C ASP A 220 -11.44 8.03 25.12
N ASP A 221 -10.16 7.65 25.19
CA ASP A 221 -9.48 7.39 26.47
C ASP A 221 -9.08 8.68 27.21
N SER A 222 -9.03 9.82 26.53
CA SER A 222 -8.59 11.09 27.11
C SER A 222 -9.35 12.28 26.52
N GLU A 223 -10.18 12.92 27.35
CA GLU A 223 -10.84 14.19 27.00
C GLU A 223 -9.86 15.33 26.72
N LEU A 224 -8.62 15.21 27.21
CA LEU A 224 -7.53 16.17 26.97
C LEU A 224 -6.76 15.88 25.67
N HIS A 225 -7.16 14.87 24.90
CA HIS A 225 -6.49 14.55 23.65
C HIS A 225 -6.78 15.62 22.59
N ILE A 226 -5.79 16.47 22.32
CA ILE A 226 -5.84 17.40 21.19
C ILE A 226 -5.43 16.62 19.94
N GLU A 227 -6.33 16.60 18.95
CA GLU A 227 -6.05 16.06 17.63
C GLU A 227 -4.78 16.71 17.07
N ARG A 228 -3.84 15.89 16.58
CA ARG A 228 -2.66 16.42 15.90
C ARG A 228 -2.93 16.35 14.41
N GLU A 229 -3.48 17.41 13.84
CA GLU A 229 -3.74 17.48 12.40
C GLU A 229 -2.44 17.33 11.59
N ASP A 230 -1.31 17.75 12.18
CA ASP A 230 0.02 17.58 11.60
C ASP A 230 0.44 16.10 11.46
N ALA A 231 -0.18 15.16 12.19
CA ALA A 231 0.17 13.74 12.09
C ALA A 231 -0.13 13.15 10.71
N PHE A 232 -1.11 13.71 10.00
CA PHE A 232 -1.45 13.32 8.63
C PHE A 232 -0.71 14.13 7.57
N ARG A 233 -0.08 15.24 7.96
CA ARG A 233 0.55 16.17 7.02
C ARG A 233 1.63 15.48 6.21
N ASP A 234 2.53 14.75 6.86
CA ASP A 234 3.60 14.01 6.17
C ASP A 234 3.05 12.95 5.21
N LEU A 235 1.93 12.31 5.58
CA LEU A 235 1.28 11.30 4.77
C LEU A 235 0.76 11.87 3.45
N PHE A 236 0.11 13.03 3.49
CA PHE A 236 -0.49 13.65 2.31
C PHE A 236 0.44 14.60 1.55
N ASP A 237 1.44 15.20 2.22
CA ASP A 237 2.40 16.11 1.58
C ASP A 237 3.61 15.41 0.98
N VAL A 238 3.98 14.24 1.52
CA VAL A 238 5.18 13.49 1.11
C VAL A 238 4.82 12.11 0.57
N GLU A 239 4.13 11.28 1.36
CA GLU A 239 3.96 9.87 1.01
C GLU A 239 2.96 9.66 -0.13
N GLN A 240 1.83 10.37 -0.15
CA GLN A 240 0.85 10.28 -1.22
C GLN A 240 1.42 10.73 -2.59
N PRO A 241 2.03 11.93 -2.74
CA PRO A 241 2.65 12.32 -4.00
C PRO A 241 3.76 11.37 -4.44
N ARG A 242 4.50 10.79 -3.47
CA ARG A 242 5.52 9.78 -3.75
C ARG A 242 4.91 8.50 -4.31
N ALA A 243 3.89 7.96 -3.67
CA ALA A 243 3.19 6.76 -4.13
C ALA A 243 2.61 6.98 -5.54
N ARG A 244 1.97 8.14 -5.78
CA ARG A 244 1.45 8.52 -7.10
C ARG A 244 2.54 8.58 -8.15
N LEU A 245 3.68 9.20 -7.83
CA LEU A 245 4.81 9.31 -8.77
C LEU A 245 5.41 7.94 -9.08
N GLU A 246 5.50 7.04 -8.09
CA GLU A 246 5.94 5.66 -8.30
C GLU A 246 4.99 4.89 -9.25
N ASP A 247 3.67 5.08 -9.10
CA ASP A 247 2.69 4.47 -10.00
C ASP A 247 2.74 5.05 -11.43
N LEU A 248 2.99 6.36 -11.58
CA LEU A 248 3.19 6.98 -12.88
C LEU A 248 4.48 6.48 -13.56
N VAL A 249 5.57 6.33 -12.80
CA VAL A 249 6.83 5.75 -13.32
C VAL A 249 6.62 4.31 -13.76
N ARG A 250 5.80 3.52 -13.07
CA ARG A 250 5.42 2.18 -13.51
C ARG A 250 4.71 2.22 -14.87
N ILE A 251 3.65 3.02 -14.98
CA ILE A 251 2.83 3.10 -16.20
C ILE A 251 3.70 3.51 -17.39
N GLU A 252 4.47 4.59 -17.22
CA GLU A 252 5.32 5.15 -18.27
C GLU A 252 6.53 4.25 -18.58
N GLY A 253 7.13 3.63 -17.56
CA GLY A 253 8.25 2.72 -17.71
C GLY A 253 7.88 1.41 -18.40
N VAL A 254 6.70 0.86 -18.11
CA VAL A 254 6.15 -0.31 -18.82
C VAL A 254 5.85 0.06 -20.27
N ARG A 255 5.25 1.24 -20.51
CA ARG A 255 4.98 1.75 -21.86
C ARG A 255 6.26 1.90 -22.71
N GLN A 256 7.37 2.28 -22.09
CA GLN A 256 8.67 2.41 -22.76
C GLN A 256 9.50 1.11 -22.76
N GLY A 257 9.01 0.02 -22.18
CA GLY A 257 9.74 -1.26 -22.12
C GLY A 257 10.99 -1.25 -21.22
N VAL A 258 11.13 -0.26 -20.32
CA VAL A 258 12.27 -0.16 -19.39
C VAL A 258 11.94 -0.69 -17.99
N VAL A 259 10.66 -0.85 -17.68
CA VAL A 259 10.17 -1.45 -16.44
C VAL A 259 9.35 -2.69 -16.79
N CYS A 260 9.62 -3.81 -16.11
CA CYS A 260 8.79 -5.01 -16.19
C CYS A 260 7.94 -5.18 -14.92
N MET A 261 6.76 -5.74 -15.11
CA MET A 261 5.91 -6.18 -14.01
C MET A 261 6.20 -7.66 -13.74
N PRO A 262 6.31 -8.10 -12.47
CA PRO A 262 6.34 -9.52 -12.19
C PRO A 262 5.05 -10.12 -12.76
N GLU A 263 5.17 -10.99 -13.77
CA GLU A 263 4.01 -11.61 -14.37
C GLU A 263 3.35 -12.47 -13.31
N VAL A 264 2.15 -12.06 -12.90
CA VAL A 264 1.31 -12.84 -12.00
C VAL A 264 0.77 -14.00 -12.82
N GLY A 265 1.55 -15.08 -12.90
CA GLY A 265 1.06 -16.42 -13.21
C GLY A 265 0.68 -16.71 -14.68
N GLN A 266 1.27 -16.05 -15.68
CA GLN A 266 1.31 -16.66 -17.03
C GLN A 266 2.35 -17.79 -17.08
N SER A 267 2.16 -18.81 -16.24
CA SER A 267 2.77 -20.14 -16.39
C SER A 267 2.14 -20.92 -17.56
N GLY A 268 1.72 -20.20 -18.61
CA GLY A 268 1.04 -20.72 -19.79
C GLY A 268 1.98 -20.97 -20.96
N GLY A 269 2.85 -21.97 -20.83
CA GLY A 269 3.06 -22.92 -21.93
C GLY A 269 3.67 -22.45 -23.25
N ARG A 270 4.58 -21.47 -23.30
CA ARG A 270 5.57 -21.48 -24.41
C ARG A 270 6.65 -22.49 -24.10
N ARG A 271 6.34 -23.73 -24.47
CA ARG A 271 7.24 -24.83 -24.80
C ARG A 271 8.32 -24.27 -25.73
N GLN A 272 9.36 -23.68 -25.14
CA GLN A 272 10.60 -23.40 -25.84
C GLN A 272 11.19 -24.78 -26.12
N GLU A 273 10.93 -25.22 -27.34
CA GLU A 273 11.39 -26.44 -27.96
C GLU A 273 12.92 -26.48 -27.89
N ARG A 274 13.45 -26.98 -26.77
CA ARG A 274 14.84 -27.39 -26.67
C ARG A 274 14.89 -28.89 -26.88
N ARG A 275 15.07 -29.24 -28.16
CA ARG A 275 15.91 -30.36 -28.55
C ARG A 275 17.22 -30.33 -27.75
N MET A 276 17.68 -31.53 -27.43
CA MET A 276 19.04 -31.94 -27.04
C MET A 276 19.36 -31.99 -25.53
N TYR A 277 19.19 -33.20 -25.02
CA TYR A 277 20.04 -33.99 -24.10
C TYR A 277 20.81 -33.28 -22.97
N GLY A 278 20.58 -33.74 -21.73
CA GLY A 278 21.66 -33.86 -20.75
C GLY A 278 21.35 -33.43 -19.31
N ALA A 279 21.22 -34.44 -18.44
CA ALA A 279 21.65 -34.45 -17.03
C ALA A 279 21.10 -33.39 -16.03
N ASN A 280 20.03 -33.82 -15.34
CA ASN A 280 19.95 -33.98 -13.88
C ASN A 280 21.06 -33.33 -13.01
N MET A 281 20.68 -32.39 -12.13
CA MET A 281 21.10 -32.29 -10.73
C MET A 281 20.23 -31.21 -10.03
N GLY A 282 19.66 -31.57 -8.89
CA GLY A 282 18.60 -30.83 -8.20
C GLY A 282 19.03 -29.50 -7.59
N THR A 283 18.08 -28.55 -7.56
CA THR A 283 18.22 -27.29 -6.84
C THR A 283 17.07 -27.14 -5.84
N GLY A 284 17.45 -27.04 -4.57
CA GLY A 284 16.55 -26.83 -3.44
C GLY A 284 15.81 -25.50 -3.54
N SER A 285 14.51 -25.58 -3.26
CA SER A 285 13.60 -24.45 -3.12
C SER A 285 13.87 -23.70 -1.83
N HIS A 286 14.63 -22.60 -1.89
CA HIS A 286 14.70 -21.63 -0.79
C HIS A 286 13.58 -20.59 -0.96
N SER A 287 12.53 -20.76 -0.16
CA SER A 287 11.46 -19.78 0.03
C SER A 287 11.99 -18.57 0.79
N SER A 288 12.36 -17.53 0.06
CA SER A 288 12.74 -16.22 0.62
C SER A 288 11.49 -15.50 1.15
N ASN A 289 11.17 -15.71 2.42
CA ASN A 289 10.19 -14.90 3.14
C ASN A 289 10.76 -13.48 3.30
N SER A 290 10.26 -12.53 2.52
CA SER A 290 10.61 -11.12 2.62
C SER A 290 9.93 -10.47 3.83
N SER A 291 10.76 -10.17 4.82
CA SER A 291 10.63 -9.29 5.98
C SER A 291 9.48 -8.27 5.98
N LEU A 292 8.44 -8.56 6.76
CA LEU A 292 7.54 -7.59 7.40
C LEU A 292 7.78 -7.63 8.91
N ALA A 293 8.90 -7.07 9.38
CA ALA A 293 9.09 -6.76 10.80
C ALA A 293 10.21 -5.74 10.98
N SER A 294 9.83 -4.48 11.17
CA SER A 294 10.61 -3.46 11.88
C SER A 294 9.70 -2.27 12.13
N LEU A 295 8.66 -2.48 12.94
CA LEU A 295 8.09 -1.41 13.74
C LEU A 295 8.86 -1.47 15.07
N SER A 296 9.71 -0.48 15.30
CA SER A 296 10.37 -0.27 16.58
C SER A 296 9.30 -0.17 17.67
N SER A 297 9.28 -1.14 18.57
CA SER A 297 8.41 -1.16 19.74
C SER A 297 8.86 -0.04 20.68
N VAL A 298 8.17 1.11 20.63
CA VAL A 298 8.30 2.14 21.66
C VAL A 298 7.67 1.58 22.94
N LYS A 299 8.54 1.12 23.84
CA LYS A 299 8.17 0.66 25.18
C LYS A 299 7.80 1.88 26.01
N THR A 300 6.55 2.33 25.94
CA THR A 300 6.02 3.36 26.83
C THR A 300 5.78 2.72 28.19
N ALA A 301 6.71 2.91 29.11
CA ALA A 301 6.51 2.62 30.52
C ALA A 301 5.56 3.69 31.09
N TYR A 302 4.40 3.26 31.58
CA TYR A 302 3.49 4.11 32.34
C TYR A 302 4.09 4.36 33.72
N MET A 303 4.63 5.56 33.96
CA MET A 303 4.88 6.07 35.30
C MET A 303 3.76 7.03 35.67
N VAL A 304 3.07 6.68 36.76
CA VAL A 304 2.10 7.51 37.47
C VAL A 304 2.85 8.67 38.16
N PRO A 305 2.48 9.95 38.00
CA PRO A 305 3.04 11.01 38.82
C PRO A 305 2.22 11.14 40.11
N GLN A 306 2.87 10.90 41.25
CA GLN A 306 2.39 11.36 42.55
C GLN A 306 2.50 12.88 42.60
N SER A 307 1.36 13.53 42.87
CA SER A 307 1.26 14.94 43.21
C SER A 307 1.93 15.20 44.56
N ASN A 308 3.00 16.00 44.56
CA ASN A 308 3.53 16.59 45.79
C ASN A 308 3.56 18.11 45.63
N SER A 309 2.61 18.75 46.32
CA SER A 309 2.50 20.19 46.49
C SER A 309 3.47 20.65 47.58
N GLN A 310 4.47 21.45 47.22
CA GLN A 310 5.16 22.33 48.15
C GLN A 310 5.40 23.70 47.50
N SER A 311 4.72 24.67 48.09
CA SER A 311 4.86 26.10 47.90
C SER A 311 6.19 26.57 48.50
N GLN A 312 6.99 27.32 47.75
CA GLN A 312 7.88 28.33 48.32
C GLN A 312 8.17 29.44 47.31
N SER A 313 8.09 30.66 47.82
CA SER A 313 8.12 31.97 47.19
C SER A 313 9.53 32.57 47.11
N GLN A 314 9.68 33.59 46.25
CA GLN A 314 10.75 34.62 46.21
C GLN A 314 12.14 34.12 45.74
N THR A 315 12.97 34.82 44.95
CA THR A 315 13.14 36.26 44.64
C THR A 315 14.03 36.42 43.39
N GLN A 316 13.69 37.37 42.50
CA GLN A 316 14.58 38.33 41.78
C GLN A 316 15.70 37.88 40.79
N PRO A 317 16.14 38.79 39.89
CA PRO A 317 16.63 38.47 38.55
C PRO A 317 18.16 38.65 38.40
N SER A 318 18.79 37.95 37.44
CA SER A 318 20.08 38.39 36.89
C SER A 318 20.46 37.74 35.55
N SER A 319 21.02 38.61 34.71
CA SER A 319 22.04 38.41 33.67
C SER A 319 21.75 37.52 32.45
N SER A 320 21.28 38.20 31.39
CA SER A 320 21.56 37.88 29.98
C SER A 320 23.07 37.67 29.73
N THR A 321 23.47 36.44 29.42
CA THR A 321 24.79 36.17 28.82
C THR A 321 24.59 35.88 27.33
N ARG A 322 24.82 36.91 26.52
CA ARG A 322 24.76 36.87 25.06
C ARG A 322 26.02 36.18 24.53
N ILE A 323 25.94 34.89 24.23
CA ILE A 323 27.03 34.17 23.57
C ILE A 323 27.09 34.60 22.11
N HIS A 324 28.18 35.29 21.77
CA HIS A 324 28.49 35.78 20.44
C HIS A 324 29.10 34.63 19.62
N ASN A 325 28.32 34.02 18.73
CA ASN A 325 28.86 33.10 17.73
C ASN A 325 29.56 33.90 16.61
N PRO A 326 30.78 33.51 16.18
CA PRO A 326 31.47 34.15 15.07
C PRO A 326 30.81 33.82 13.72
N PRO A 327 30.87 34.74 12.74
CA PRO A 327 30.24 34.54 11.44
C PRO A 327 30.96 33.46 10.60
N PRO A 328 30.22 32.62 9.84
CA PRO A 328 30.83 31.64 8.94
C PRO A 328 31.47 32.33 7.73
N LYS A 329 32.72 31.97 7.45
CA LYS A 329 33.50 32.44 6.30
C LYS A 329 32.82 32.06 4.96
N PRO A 330 32.72 32.97 3.97
CA PRO A 330 32.12 32.67 2.68
C PRO A 330 33.02 31.76 1.83
N LYS A 331 32.45 30.66 1.32
CA LYS A 331 33.11 29.77 0.35
C LYS A 331 33.05 30.41 -1.06
N PRO A 332 34.10 30.24 -1.89
CA PRO A 332 34.16 30.85 -3.22
C PRO A 332 33.11 30.27 -4.16
N LYS A 333 32.29 31.15 -4.73
CA LYS A 333 31.30 30.84 -5.76
C LYS A 333 32.03 30.57 -7.08
N ARG A 334 32.00 29.31 -7.52
CA ARG A 334 32.47 28.89 -8.84
C ARG A 334 31.41 29.28 -9.87
N LEU A 335 31.65 30.36 -10.61
CA LEU A 335 30.81 30.82 -11.70
C LEU A 335 31.00 29.88 -12.91
N PHE A 336 29.94 29.17 -13.30
CA PHE A 336 29.88 28.47 -14.57
C PHE A 336 29.32 29.43 -15.62
N PHE A 337 30.17 29.85 -16.57
CA PHE A 337 29.75 30.49 -17.81
C PHE A 337 29.18 29.43 -18.74
N GLY A 338 27.86 29.50 -19.00
CA GLY A 338 27.15 28.68 -19.97
C GLY A 338 26.76 29.51 -21.18
N LEU A 339 27.57 29.34 -22.23
CA LEU A 339 27.55 29.95 -23.55
C LEU A 339 26.16 29.87 -24.24
N ILE A 340 25.55 31.02 -24.53
CA ILE A 340 24.36 31.12 -25.38
C ILE A 340 24.84 31.08 -26.84
N LYS A 341 24.56 29.98 -27.54
CA LYS A 341 24.88 29.79 -28.96
C LYS A 341 23.71 30.30 -29.79
N GLY A 342 23.92 31.40 -30.51
CA GLY A 342 22.95 32.02 -31.40
C GLY A 342 22.65 31.14 -32.62
N SER A 343 21.36 31.05 -32.95
CA SER A 343 20.85 30.47 -34.18
C SER A 343 20.63 31.59 -35.20
N SER A 344 21.39 31.56 -36.30
CA SER A 344 21.13 32.38 -37.49
C SER A 344 20.15 31.65 -38.43
N PRO A 345 19.30 32.39 -39.17
CA PRO A 345 18.40 31.83 -40.18
C PRO A 345 19.03 31.93 -41.59
N SER A 346 18.87 30.90 -42.41
CA SER A 346 19.14 30.99 -43.84
C SER A 346 18.23 30.06 -44.65
N SER A 347 17.27 30.69 -45.32
CA SER A 347 16.88 30.61 -46.74
C SER A 347 16.54 29.27 -47.44
N PRO A 348 15.55 29.28 -48.35
CA PRO A 348 15.06 28.12 -49.10
C PRO A 348 15.77 27.94 -50.45
N SER A 349 16.04 26.69 -50.85
CA SER A 349 16.46 26.35 -52.21
C SER A 349 15.73 25.10 -52.74
N SER A 350 15.00 25.37 -53.82
CA SER A 350 14.67 24.61 -55.05
C SER A 350 14.70 23.06 -55.09
N PRO A 351 13.73 22.44 -55.79
CA PRO A 351 13.61 20.99 -55.96
C PRO A 351 14.44 20.47 -57.16
N SER A 352 15.17 19.38 -56.96
CA SER A 352 15.92 18.63 -57.98
C SER A 352 15.80 17.11 -57.72
N PRO A 353 16.04 16.25 -58.73
CA PRO A 353 15.17 15.10 -59.00
C PRO A 353 15.63 13.77 -58.39
N SER A 354 14.63 12.98 -57.99
CA SER A 354 14.57 11.51 -57.92
C SER A 354 15.88 10.75 -57.68
N THR A 355 16.29 10.69 -56.42
CA THR A 355 17.26 9.73 -55.88
C THR A 355 16.57 8.38 -55.63
N PRO A 356 17.21 7.22 -55.94
CA PRO A 356 16.64 5.90 -55.64
C PRO A 356 16.38 5.71 -54.14
N PRO A 357 15.38 4.88 -53.75
CA PRO A 357 14.99 4.70 -52.35
C PRO A 357 16.19 4.19 -51.54
N PRO A 358 16.60 4.89 -50.46
CA PRO A 358 17.70 4.44 -49.64
C PRO A 358 17.34 3.09 -49.03
N SER A 359 18.15 2.08 -49.29
CA SER A 359 18.10 0.78 -48.64
C SER A 359 17.94 0.99 -47.14
N ALA A 360 16.81 0.54 -46.58
CA ALA A 360 16.48 0.69 -45.17
C ALA A 360 17.62 0.14 -44.31
N VAL A 361 18.44 1.05 -43.76
CA VAL A 361 19.44 0.72 -42.77
C VAL A 361 18.67 0.15 -41.59
N LYS A 362 18.82 -1.15 -41.34
CA LYS A 362 18.29 -1.79 -40.12
C LYS A 362 18.98 -1.13 -38.95
N GLU A 363 18.31 -0.16 -38.34
CA GLU A 363 18.74 0.47 -37.10
C GLU A 363 18.79 -0.64 -36.04
N THR A 364 20.01 -1.00 -35.64
CA THR A 364 20.26 -2.05 -34.65
C THR A 364 19.68 -1.60 -33.32
N GLN A 365 18.42 -1.94 -33.04
CA GLN A 365 17.77 -1.57 -31.80
C GLN A 365 18.52 -2.25 -30.64
N VAL A 366 19.11 -1.43 -29.77
CA VAL A 366 19.75 -1.89 -28.55
C VAL A 366 18.67 -2.52 -27.67
N GLU A 367 18.69 -3.83 -27.52
CA GLU A 367 17.69 -4.59 -26.76
C GLU A 367 17.76 -4.28 -25.26
N ILE A 368 17.02 -3.30 -24.73
CA ILE A 368 17.10 -2.91 -23.31
C ILE A 368 16.56 -4.04 -22.40
N GLN A 369 17.30 -4.40 -21.34
CA GLN A 369 16.83 -5.33 -20.30
C GLN A 369 15.98 -4.56 -19.26
N PRO A 370 14.68 -4.85 -19.14
CA PRO A 370 13.78 -4.09 -18.25
C PRO A 370 14.05 -4.39 -16.77
N ILE A 371 13.89 -3.39 -15.91
CA ILE A 371 14.03 -3.52 -14.45
C ILE A 371 12.67 -3.87 -13.81
N PRO A 372 12.61 -4.83 -12.85
CA PRO A 372 11.37 -5.14 -12.15
C PRO A 372 10.88 -3.95 -11.31
N PHE A 373 9.59 -3.61 -11.42
CA PHE A 373 9.01 -2.48 -10.68
C PHE A 373 9.15 -2.58 -9.16
N SER A 374 9.15 -3.80 -8.61
CA SER A 374 9.33 -4.05 -7.17
C SER A 374 10.72 -3.62 -6.65
N ALA A 375 11.72 -3.54 -7.53
CA ALA A 375 13.06 -3.08 -7.20
C ALA A 375 13.20 -1.55 -7.23
N LEU A 376 12.24 -0.83 -7.82
CA LEU A 376 12.29 0.63 -7.95
C LEU A 376 11.61 1.32 -6.77
N SER A 377 12.05 2.52 -6.43
CA SER A 377 11.40 3.41 -5.46
C SER A 377 11.76 4.85 -5.78
N VAL A 378 10.93 5.81 -5.42
CA VAL A 378 11.19 7.23 -5.64
C VAL A 378 11.66 7.85 -4.33
N SER A 379 12.62 8.76 -4.40
CA SER A 379 13.07 9.58 -3.29
C SER A 379 12.84 11.07 -3.58
N PHE A 380 12.31 11.80 -2.61
CA PHE A 380 12.07 13.23 -2.72
C PHE A 380 13.18 13.99 -1.98
N SER A 381 13.81 14.92 -2.69
CA SER A 381 14.73 15.90 -2.13
C SER A 381 14.16 17.30 -2.36
N PRO A 382 14.58 18.33 -1.58
CA PRO A 382 14.14 19.71 -1.81
C PRO A 382 14.36 20.21 -3.24
N ARG A 383 15.37 19.71 -3.95
CA ARG A 383 15.76 20.19 -5.29
C ARG A 383 15.68 19.14 -6.39
N ARG A 384 15.49 17.87 -6.03
CA ARG A 384 15.58 16.74 -6.96
C ARG A 384 14.59 15.66 -6.60
N ILE A 385 14.27 14.84 -7.58
CA ILE A 385 13.58 13.57 -7.38
C ILE A 385 14.47 12.49 -7.95
N GLY A 386 14.72 11.44 -7.17
CA GLY A 386 15.54 10.31 -7.58
C GLY A 386 14.72 9.04 -7.74
N LEU A 387 15.11 8.21 -8.69
CA LEU A 387 14.67 6.82 -8.79
C LEU A 387 15.76 5.92 -8.19
N VAL A 388 15.42 5.20 -7.13
CA VAL A 388 16.30 4.37 -6.32
C VAL A 388 16.03 2.90 -6.57
N LEU A 389 17.06 2.17 -6.99
CA LEU A 389 17.08 0.73 -7.18
C LEU A 389 17.45 0.01 -5.88
N ASN A 390 16.68 -1.01 -5.50
CA ASN A 390 16.88 -1.86 -4.32
C ASN A 390 17.08 -1.06 -3.03
N ARG A 391 16.47 0.13 -2.94
CA ARG A 391 16.58 1.08 -1.81
C ARG A 391 18.01 1.55 -1.50
N SER A 392 18.99 1.28 -2.36
CA SER A 392 20.40 1.53 -2.08
C SER A 392 21.06 2.49 -3.07
N ARG A 393 20.66 2.45 -4.34
CA ARG A 393 21.35 3.19 -5.40
C ARG A 393 20.39 4.06 -6.20
N THR A 394 20.64 5.36 -6.27
CA THR A 394 19.95 6.25 -7.21
C THR A 394 20.48 6.02 -8.63
N ILE A 395 19.59 5.70 -9.57
CA ILE A 395 19.93 5.37 -10.97
C ILE A 395 19.42 6.40 -11.98
N ALA A 396 18.46 7.24 -11.59
CA ALA A 396 17.96 8.36 -12.38
C ALA A 396 17.59 9.51 -11.45
N GLU A 397 17.85 10.76 -11.86
CA GLU A 397 17.48 11.96 -11.10
C GLU A 397 16.93 13.05 -12.02
N VAL A 398 15.87 13.72 -11.58
CA VAL A 398 15.30 14.88 -12.28
C VAL A 398 15.31 16.08 -11.33
N PRO A 399 15.78 17.26 -11.77
CA PRO A 399 15.69 18.48 -10.97
C PRO A 399 14.23 18.91 -10.80
N ARG A 400 13.88 19.38 -9.61
CA ARG A 400 12.57 20.00 -9.35
C ARG A 400 12.66 21.47 -9.70
N LEU A 401 11.97 21.90 -10.75
CA LEU A 401 12.09 23.27 -11.26
C LEU A 401 11.28 24.31 -10.46
N GLY A 402 10.54 23.89 -9.43
CA GLY A 402 9.72 24.78 -8.59
C GLY A 402 9.90 24.51 -7.09
N VAL A 403 10.53 25.44 -6.39
CA VAL A 403 10.36 25.60 -4.94
C VAL A 403 9.35 26.74 -4.75
N GLY A 404 8.04 26.43 -4.79
CA GLY A 404 6.99 27.45 -4.71
C GLY A 404 5.57 26.97 -5.04
N ARG A 405 4.65 27.91 -5.27
CA ARG A 405 3.22 27.63 -5.54
C ARG A 405 2.94 26.86 -6.84
N GLY A 406 3.89 26.83 -7.78
CA GLY A 406 3.82 26.00 -8.98
C GLY A 406 4.55 24.68 -8.78
N LYS A 407 3.90 23.71 -8.13
CA LYS A 407 4.45 22.34 -8.08
C LYS A 407 4.43 21.77 -9.51
N GLU A 408 5.57 21.29 -9.97
CA GLU A 408 5.67 20.61 -11.26
C GLU A 408 4.74 19.39 -11.27
N PRO A 409 3.95 19.16 -12.34
CA PRO A 409 3.04 18.03 -12.42
C PRO A 409 3.82 16.71 -12.35
N LEU A 410 3.31 15.74 -11.59
CA LEU A 410 4.00 14.47 -11.35
C LEU A 410 4.19 13.67 -12.64
N GLU A 411 3.32 13.86 -13.64
CA GLU A 411 3.39 13.23 -14.94
C GLU A 411 4.65 13.66 -15.71
N VAL A 412 5.04 14.94 -15.62
CA VAL A 412 6.25 15.46 -16.26
C VAL A 412 7.49 14.89 -15.57
N LEU A 413 7.47 14.86 -14.22
CA LEU A 413 8.53 14.28 -13.42
C LEU A 413 8.69 12.78 -13.70
N ALA A 414 7.60 12.03 -13.81
CA ALA A 414 7.61 10.60 -14.14
C ALA A 414 8.25 10.35 -15.51
N LYS A 415 7.84 11.10 -16.54
CA LYS A 415 8.43 11.02 -17.89
C LYS A 415 9.92 11.35 -17.86
N GLY A 416 10.30 12.38 -17.11
CA GLY A 416 11.72 12.73 -16.90
C GLY A 416 12.50 11.57 -16.29
N LEU A 417 11.99 10.97 -15.21
CA LEU A 417 12.65 9.86 -14.52
C LEU A 417 12.79 8.63 -15.42
N VAL A 418 11.75 8.29 -16.18
CA VAL A 418 11.78 7.16 -17.11
C VAL A 418 12.75 7.41 -18.26
N ARG A 419 12.85 8.65 -18.77
CA ARG A 419 13.84 9.01 -19.78
C ARG A 419 15.27 8.86 -19.27
N GLU A 420 15.56 9.38 -18.07
CA GLU A 420 16.88 9.22 -17.44
C GLU A 420 17.19 7.75 -17.14
N LEU A 421 16.20 6.97 -16.70
CA LEU A 421 16.32 5.53 -16.49
C LEU A 421 16.69 4.80 -17.79
N ARG A 422 16.06 5.17 -18.90
CA ARG A 422 16.36 4.61 -20.22
C ARG A 422 17.81 4.91 -20.62
N SER A 423 18.24 6.17 -20.53
CA SER A 423 19.62 6.58 -20.79
C SER A 423 20.62 5.80 -19.94
N PHE A 424 20.30 5.58 -18.66
CA PHE A 424 21.12 4.78 -17.74
C PHE A 424 21.26 3.32 -18.19
N LEU A 425 20.19 2.69 -18.67
CA LEU A 425 20.19 1.31 -19.16
C LEU A 425 20.93 1.15 -20.49
N GLU A 426 20.82 2.14 -21.37
CA GLU A 426 21.55 2.17 -22.65
C GLU A 426 23.06 2.37 -22.43
N GLY A 427 23.45 3.23 -21.48
CA GLY A 427 24.87 3.52 -21.18
C GLY A 427 25.58 2.50 -20.28
N SER A 428 24.86 1.52 -19.73
CA SER A 428 25.46 0.45 -18.90
C SER A 428 25.97 -0.76 -19.72
N ARG A 429 25.97 -0.65 -21.05
CA ARG A 429 26.51 -1.64 -22.00
C ARG A 429 27.88 -1.22 -22.47
#